data_AF-A0A0G3EWA1-F1
#
_entry.id   AF-A0A0G3EWA1-F1
#
_cell.length_a   1.000
_cell.length_b   1.000
_cell.length_c   1.000
_cell.angle_alpha   90.00
_cell.angle_beta   90.00
_cell.angle_gamma   90.00
#
_symmetry.space_group_name_H-M   'P 1'
#
loop_
_entity.id
_entity.type
_entity.pdbx_description
1 polymer ?
#
loop_
_entity_poly.entity_id
_entity_poly.type
_entity_poly.pdbx_seq_one_letter_code
_entity_poly.pdbx_strand_id
1 'polypeptide(L)'
;MRGTASFHQSSRSFIMQQPSLPWYRDTVKTARGLLIAQLVFLMFSPPLTNIAEGLLYLLVLLSPTLRQRVKAALKQPMVMGLCLFAAFLIIGMFYGNAPRAEAWSMLTGWRRLLMLPLGCAVFDDEKSKRRLLVTFIAASVACAIVSFALFFAHRPIYHYELGITVRNHATQGLLFSVAAFASAILLRDEFRRETSPRHVWRAALYVSVVLLLVNTIFITSGRSGYLAMMVLLTVYLLTLPGLGSHALAPRRLVVVAVGVAIATAALFMSPVARERIDRGLHQADTYQNTNQLTSIGIRIVFLKNTLAVIREHPWFGVGTGGFRIAYQRQVAGKQGWEAIGTTDPHNQFLKIWAEQGLLGLAAFLAFIASAFWQRVDATYRTLGGGVMCAWCATSLFNSHFSTFSEGRFIFIWCGAMLALPFFRRDKANG
;
A
#
# COMPACT_ATOMS: atom_id res chain seq x y z
N MET A 1 26.40 -46.44 -31.39
CA MET A 1 25.52 -46.42 -30.22
C MET A 1 25.64 -45.08 -29.52
N ARG A 2 24.49 -44.44 -29.30
CA ARG A 2 24.16 -43.37 -28.34
C ARG A 2 24.93 -42.04 -28.42
N GLY A 3 24.27 -41.07 -29.06
CA GLY A 3 24.53 -39.65 -28.87
C GLY A 3 24.00 -39.15 -27.52
N THR A 4 24.72 -38.19 -26.94
CA THR A 4 24.30 -37.41 -25.78
C THR A 4 23.94 -36.01 -26.25
N ALA A 5 22.65 -35.76 -26.44
CA ALA A 5 22.12 -34.43 -26.70
C ALA A 5 22.23 -33.58 -25.42
N SER A 6 23.13 -32.59 -25.44
CA SER A 6 23.18 -31.51 -24.47
C SER A 6 21.97 -30.59 -24.69
N PHE A 7 20.97 -30.68 -23.81
CA PHE A 7 19.87 -29.71 -23.74
C PHE A 7 20.41 -28.38 -23.21
N HIS A 8 20.88 -27.52 -24.11
CA HIS A 8 21.05 -26.10 -23.83
C HIS A 8 19.66 -25.45 -23.85
N GLN A 9 19.07 -25.29 -22.67
CA GLN A 9 17.83 -24.56 -22.48
C GLN A 9 18.12 -23.07 -22.71
N SER A 10 18.00 -22.62 -23.96
CA SER A 10 18.09 -21.21 -24.32
C SER A 10 16.91 -20.45 -23.71
N SER A 11 17.09 -19.95 -22.49
CA SER A 11 16.23 -18.90 -21.95
C SER A 11 16.47 -17.65 -22.80
N ARG A 12 15.65 -17.46 -23.84
CA ARG A 12 15.61 -16.23 -24.66
C ARG A 12 15.34 -15.04 -23.73
N SER A 13 16.39 -14.41 -23.24
CA SER A 13 16.33 -13.12 -22.58
C SER A 13 15.90 -12.10 -23.61
N PHE A 14 14.71 -11.53 -23.43
CA PHE A 14 14.17 -10.47 -24.27
C PHE A 14 14.94 -9.18 -23.98
N ILE A 15 16.09 -9.01 -24.62
CA ILE A 15 16.87 -7.77 -24.57
C ILE A 15 16.14 -6.77 -25.46
N MET A 16 15.45 -5.79 -24.87
CA MET A 16 15.07 -4.61 -25.64
C MET A 16 16.36 -3.88 -26.02
N GLN A 17 16.60 -3.60 -27.29
CA GLN A 17 17.58 -2.58 -27.66
C GLN A 17 16.98 -1.21 -27.33
N GLN A 18 17.74 -0.34 -26.66
CA GLN A 18 17.32 1.06 -26.45
C GLN A 18 17.44 1.81 -27.77
N PRO A 19 16.36 2.26 -28.43
CA PRO A 19 16.50 3.19 -29.53
C PRO A 19 17.03 4.53 -29.01
N SER A 20 17.98 5.10 -29.75
CA SER A 20 18.85 6.23 -29.39
C SER A 20 18.21 7.61 -29.57
N LEU A 21 16.91 7.70 -29.88
CA LEU A 21 16.26 8.98 -30.18
C LEU A 21 15.99 9.81 -28.90
N PRO A 22 16.35 11.11 -28.86
CA PRO A 22 16.18 11.96 -27.67
C PRO A 22 14.75 12.00 -27.12
N TRP A 23 13.74 12.16 -27.98
CA TRP A 23 12.32 12.19 -27.61
C TRP A 23 11.82 10.85 -27.00
N TYR A 24 12.50 9.73 -27.29
CA TYR A 24 12.17 8.40 -26.77
C TYR A 24 12.51 8.29 -25.27
N ARG A 25 13.62 8.88 -24.81
CA ARG A 25 14.03 8.89 -23.38
C ARG A 25 13.18 9.83 -22.53
N ASP A 26 12.54 10.82 -23.15
CA ASP A 26 11.78 11.83 -22.42
C ASP A 26 10.41 11.32 -21.97
N THR A 27 9.75 10.45 -22.74
CA THR A 27 8.44 9.89 -22.33
C THR A 27 8.51 9.06 -21.04
N VAL A 28 9.58 8.28 -20.83
CA VAL A 28 9.78 7.51 -19.59
C VAL A 28 10.05 8.43 -18.40
N LYS A 29 10.84 9.50 -18.58
CA LYS A 29 11.07 10.50 -17.54
C LYS A 29 9.77 11.22 -17.16
N THR A 30 8.96 11.60 -18.14
CA THR A 30 7.66 12.23 -17.92
C THR A 30 6.71 11.29 -17.17
N ALA A 31 6.65 10.01 -17.55
CA ALA A 31 5.84 9.01 -16.85
C ALA A 31 6.29 8.83 -15.38
N ARG A 32 7.60 8.79 -15.11
CA ARG A 32 8.15 8.79 -13.74
C ARG A 32 7.73 10.04 -12.97
N GLY A 33 7.83 11.20 -13.61
CA GLY A 33 7.41 12.49 -13.04
C GLY A 33 5.93 12.49 -12.67
N LEU A 34 5.05 12.00 -13.54
CA LEU A 34 3.61 11.89 -13.29
C LEU A 34 3.29 10.93 -12.14
N LEU A 35 3.97 9.78 -12.03
CA LEU A 35 3.77 8.85 -10.91
C LEU A 35 4.26 9.44 -9.58
N ILE A 36 5.39 10.15 -9.57
CA ILE A 36 5.89 10.85 -8.38
C ILE A 36 4.93 11.99 -8.00
N ALA A 37 4.46 12.76 -8.98
CA ALA A 37 3.49 13.83 -8.77
C ALA A 37 2.17 13.28 -8.19
N GLN A 38 1.69 12.12 -8.67
CA GLN A 38 0.52 11.46 -8.09
C GLN A 38 0.74 11.11 -6.60
N LEU A 39 1.93 10.67 -6.19
CA LEU A 39 2.24 10.41 -4.77
C LEU A 39 2.20 11.66 -3.90
N VAL A 40 2.43 12.84 -4.47
CA VAL A 40 2.30 14.12 -3.76
C VAL A 40 0.86 14.61 -3.82
N PHE A 41 0.22 14.58 -4.99
CA PHE A 41 -1.15 15.04 -5.18
C PHE A 41 -2.16 14.23 -4.39
N LEU A 42 -1.94 12.93 -4.14
CA LEU A 42 -2.84 12.12 -3.32
C LEU A 42 -2.99 12.66 -1.89
N MET A 43 -1.98 13.40 -1.40
CA MET A 43 -1.98 13.98 -0.07
C MET A 43 -2.94 15.17 0.05
N PHE A 44 -3.22 15.88 -1.05
CA PHE A 44 -3.93 17.17 -1.02
C PHE A 44 -5.10 17.29 -1.99
N SER A 45 -5.04 16.70 -3.20
CA SER A 45 -5.95 17.02 -4.29
C SER A 45 -6.36 15.79 -5.12
N PRO A 46 -7.59 15.26 -4.94
CA PRO A 46 -8.13 14.24 -5.83
C PRO A 46 -8.20 14.67 -7.31
N PRO A 47 -8.60 15.91 -7.68
CA PRO A 47 -8.60 16.37 -9.07
C PRO A 47 -7.21 16.29 -9.71
N LEU A 48 -6.17 16.84 -9.06
CA LEU A 48 -4.80 16.78 -9.59
C LEU A 48 -4.30 15.35 -9.72
N THR A 49 -4.65 14.49 -8.75
CA THR A 49 -4.31 13.06 -8.81
C THR A 49 -4.95 12.40 -10.06
N ASN A 50 -6.23 12.65 -10.31
CA ASN A 50 -6.94 12.10 -11.47
C ASN A 50 -6.41 12.66 -12.80
N ILE A 51 -6.08 13.95 -12.86
CA ILE A 51 -5.48 14.58 -14.05
C ILE A 51 -4.13 13.93 -14.36
N ALA A 52 -3.26 13.80 -13.36
CA ALA A 52 -1.96 13.16 -13.54
C ALA A 52 -2.09 11.68 -13.94
N GLU A 53 -3.09 10.97 -13.40
CA GLU A 53 -3.43 9.59 -13.79
C GLU A 53 -3.89 9.51 -15.25
N GLY A 54 -4.79 10.41 -15.67
CA GLY A 54 -5.29 10.49 -17.05
C GLY A 54 -4.19 10.84 -18.06
N LEU A 55 -3.33 11.82 -17.73
CA LEU A 55 -2.16 12.19 -18.54
C LEU A 55 -1.18 11.02 -18.67
N LEU A 56 -0.99 10.23 -17.60
CA LEU A 56 -0.15 9.05 -17.64
C LEU A 56 -0.72 7.99 -18.60
N TYR A 57 -2.03 7.74 -18.55
CA TYR A 57 -2.68 6.82 -19.49
C TYR A 57 -2.57 7.30 -20.93
N LEU A 58 -2.83 8.59 -21.19
CA LEU A 58 -2.68 9.19 -22.52
C LEU A 58 -1.23 9.05 -23.02
N LEU A 59 -0.25 9.33 -22.18
CA LEU A 59 1.17 9.19 -22.53
C LEU A 59 1.53 7.74 -22.88
N VAL A 60 0.99 6.75 -22.17
CA VAL A 60 1.18 5.33 -22.47
C VAL A 60 0.52 4.98 -23.81
N LEU A 61 -0.69 5.47 -24.09
CA LEU A 61 -1.37 5.23 -25.36
C LEU A 61 -0.59 5.81 -26.55
N LEU A 62 0.00 7.01 -26.38
CA LEU A 62 0.72 7.70 -27.44
C LEU A 62 2.17 7.21 -27.62
N SER A 63 2.80 6.65 -26.58
CA SER A 63 4.22 6.25 -26.62
C SER A 63 4.40 4.75 -26.90
N PRO A 64 4.93 4.34 -28.07
CA PRO A 64 5.28 2.93 -28.34
C PRO A 64 6.26 2.36 -27.31
N THR A 65 7.20 3.19 -26.83
CA THR A 65 8.18 2.89 -25.79
C THR A 65 7.52 2.41 -24.50
N LEU A 66 6.58 3.20 -23.99
CA LEU A 66 5.89 2.90 -22.75
C LEU A 66 5.03 1.65 -22.91
N ARG A 67 4.36 1.48 -24.07
CA ARG A 67 3.61 0.24 -24.34
C ARG A 67 4.50 -0.99 -24.33
N GLN A 68 5.70 -0.93 -24.93
CA GLN A 68 6.66 -2.04 -24.88
C GLN A 68 7.13 -2.32 -23.45
N ARG A 69 7.46 -1.28 -22.68
CA ARG A 69 7.87 -1.42 -21.27
C ARG A 69 6.76 -1.98 -20.39
N VAL A 70 5.51 -1.56 -20.59
CA VAL A 70 4.34 -2.12 -19.90
C VAL A 70 4.13 -3.58 -20.27
N LYS A 71 4.24 -3.94 -21.57
CA LYS A 71 4.20 -5.35 -22.00
C LYS A 71 5.30 -6.19 -21.34
N ALA A 72 6.49 -5.63 -21.14
CA ALA A 72 7.55 -6.30 -20.40
C ALA A 72 7.23 -6.41 -18.90
N ALA A 73 6.64 -5.37 -18.30
CA ALA A 73 6.19 -5.38 -16.91
C ALA A 73 5.13 -6.47 -16.64
N LEU A 74 4.23 -6.74 -17.60
CA LEU A 74 3.22 -7.80 -17.49
C LEU A 74 3.80 -9.20 -17.25
N LYS A 75 5.08 -9.43 -17.58
CA LYS A 75 5.78 -10.70 -17.34
C LYS A 75 6.34 -10.83 -15.93
N GLN A 76 6.30 -9.77 -15.12
CA GLN A 76 6.79 -9.84 -13.74
C GLN A 76 5.79 -10.62 -12.87
N PRO A 77 6.22 -11.52 -11.97
CA PRO A 77 5.32 -12.38 -11.18
C PRO A 77 4.24 -11.60 -10.41
N MET A 78 4.62 -10.46 -9.82
CA MET A 78 3.69 -9.58 -9.11
C MET A 78 2.60 -9.00 -10.01
N VAL A 79 2.95 -8.64 -11.24
CA VAL A 79 2.00 -8.09 -12.21
C VAL A 79 1.09 -9.19 -12.74
N MET A 80 1.62 -10.40 -12.98
CA MET A 80 0.81 -11.55 -13.38
C MET A 80 -0.23 -11.92 -12.31
N GLY A 81 0.17 -11.94 -11.03
CA GLY A 81 -0.76 -12.15 -9.93
C GLY A 81 -1.84 -11.07 -9.87
N LEU A 82 -1.48 -9.82 -10.11
CA LEU A 82 -2.44 -8.72 -10.20
C LEU A 82 -3.40 -8.89 -11.40
N CYS A 83 -2.90 -9.29 -12.56
CA CYS A 83 -3.72 -9.55 -13.75
C CYS A 83 -4.70 -10.69 -13.51
N LEU A 84 -4.29 -11.75 -12.79
CA LEU A 84 -5.19 -12.83 -12.39
C LEU A 84 -6.32 -12.28 -11.50
N PHE A 85 -6.01 -11.49 -10.48
CA PHE A 85 -7.03 -10.86 -9.65
C PHE A 85 -7.96 -9.92 -10.44
N ALA A 86 -7.41 -9.12 -11.36
CA ALA A 86 -8.19 -8.26 -12.23
C ALA A 86 -9.13 -9.06 -13.16
N ALA A 87 -8.70 -10.23 -13.64
CA ALA A 87 -9.56 -11.12 -14.41
C ALA A 87 -10.76 -11.60 -13.59
N PHE A 88 -10.58 -11.95 -12.32
CA PHE A 88 -11.70 -12.28 -11.43
C PHE A 88 -12.67 -11.10 -11.27
N LEU A 89 -12.18 -9.88 -11.07
CA LEU A 89 -13.05 -8.69 -11.01
C LEU A 89 -13.88 -8.50 -12.28
N ILE A 90 -13.32 -8.81 -13.46
CA ILE A 90 -14.03 -8.70 -14.74
C ILE A 90 -15.04 -9.84 -14.89
N ILE A 91 -14.65 -11.09 -14.61
CA ILE A 91 -15.53 -12.27 -14.67
C ILE A 91 -16.72 -12.10 -13.70
N GLY A 92 -16.44 -11.55 -12.51
CA GLY A 92 -17.42 -11.18 -11.48
C GLY A 92 -18.56 -10.28 -11.96
N MET A 93 -18.36 -9.53 -13.05
CA MET A 93 -19.42 -8.69 -13.62
C MET A 93 -20.48 -9.48 -14.39
N PHE A 94 -20.15 -10.68 -14.87
CA PHE A 94 -21.02 -11.44 -15.78
C PHE A 94 -21.98 -12.38 -15.05
N TYR A 95 -21.60 -12.89 -13.88
CA TYR A 95 -22.44 -13.78 -13.07
C TYR A 95 -23.05 -13.09 -11.84
N GLY A 96 -22.63 -11.86 -11.54
CA GLY A 96 -23.11 -11.11 -10.39
C GLY A 96 -24.53 -10.59 -10.53
N ASN A 97 -25.24 -10.47 -9.42
CA ASN A 97 -26.62 -9.95 -9.37
C ASN A 97 -26.68 -8.40 -9.34
N ALA A 98 -25.54 -7.72 -9.50
CA ALA A 98 -25.47 -6.27 -9.48
C ALA A 98 -26.01 -5.66 -10.79
N PRO A 99 -26.73 -4.53 -10.75
CA PRO A 99 -26.99 -3.73 -11.93
C PRO A 99 -25.69 -3.44 -12.67
N ARG A 100 -25.72 -3.52 -14.00
CA ARG A 100 -24.52 -3.34 -14.85
C ARG A 100 -23.79 -2.03 -14.57
N ALA A 101 -24.53 -0.96 -14.25
CA ALA A 101 -23.97 0.33 -13.87
C ALA A 101 -23.16 0.28 -12.55
N GLU A 102 -23.64 -0.46 -11.54
CA GLU A 102 -22.92 -0.64 -10.27
C GLU A 102 -21.68 -1.51 -10.46
N ALA A 103 -21.79 -2.60 -11.22
CA ALA A 103 -20.65 -3.45 -11.57
C ALA A 103 -19.56 -2.66 -12.30
N TRP A 104 -19.94 -1.81 -13.26
CA TRP A 104 -19.03 -0.93 -13.98
C TRP A 104 -18.40 0.14 -13.08
N SER A 105 -19.19 0.78 -12.22
CA SER A 105 -18.69 1.74 -11.23
C SER A 105 -17.65 1.09 -10.30
N MET A 106 -17.90 -0.13 -9.84
CA MET A 106 -16.96 -0.87 -9.00
C MET A 106 -15.67 -1.22 -9.74
N LEU A 107 -15.77 -1.74 -10.98
CA LEU A 107 -14.60 -2.05 -11.81
C LEU A 107 -13.76 -0.80 -12.12
N THR A 108 -14.40 0.30 -12.49
CA THR A 108 -13.71 1.58 -12.75
C THR A 108 -13.04 2.13 -11.49
N GLY A 109 -13.58 1.88 -10.30
CA GLY A 109 -12.90 2.12 -9.03
C GLY A 109 -11.55 1.38 -8.95
N TRP A 110 -11.51 0.11 -9.36
CA TRP A 110 -10.30 -0.70 -9.41
C TRP A 110 -9.31 -0.30 -10.52
N ARG A 111 -9.55 0.72 -11.35
CA ARG A 111 -8.56 1.18 -12.35
C ARG A 111 -7.18 1.54 -11.75
N ARG A 112 -7.13 1.90 -10.47
CA ARG A 112 -5.89 2.11 -9.69
C ARG A 112 -4.93 0.90 -9.71
N LEU A 113 -5.43 -0.32 -9.97
CA LEU A 113 -4.60 -1.51 -10.18
C LEU A 113 -3.57 -1.27 -11.30
N LEU A 114 -3.93 -0.50 -12.33
CA LEU A 114 -3.05 -0.19 -13.47
C LEU A 114 -1.80 0.59 -13.06
N MET A 115 -1.79 1.24 -11.89
CA MET A 115 -0.60 1.94 -11.41
C MET A 115 0.58 1.00 -11.15
N LEU A 116 0.32 -0.26 -10.80
CA LEU A 116 1.37 -1.23 -10.51
C LEU A 116 2.19 -1.64 -11.75
N PRO A 117 1.58 -2.10 -12.87
CA PRO A 117 2.34 -2.37 -14.10
C PRO A 117 3.01 -1.11 -14.65
N LEU A 118 2.38 0.07 -14.51
CA LEU A 118 2.98 1.33 -14.92
C LEU A 118 4.22 1.69 -14.09
N GLY A 119 4.15 1.53 -12.76
CA GLY A 119 5.30 1.68 -11.87
C GLY A 119 6.43 0.71 -12.24
N CYS A 120 6.10 -0.57 -12.44
CA CYS A 120 7.06 -1.60 -12.84
C CYS A 120 7.73 -1.28 -14.19
N ALA A 121 7.00 -0.67 -15.12
CA ALA A 121 7.48 -0.31 -16.45
C ALA A 121 8.51 0.83 -16.45
N VAL A 122 8.46 1.72 -15.45
CA VAL A 122 9.26 2.95 -15.46
C VAL A 122 10.27 3.03 -14.31
N PHE A 123 10.15 2.30 -13.22
CA PHE A 123 11.13 2.34 -12.11
C PHE A 123 12.14 1.17 -12.16
N ASP A 124 12.69 0.93 -13.34
CA ASP A 124 13.63 -0.16 -13.64
C ASP A 124 15.09 0.11 -13.18
N ASP A 125 15.37 1.26 -12.56
CA ASP A 125 16.71 1.64 -12.10
C ASP A 125 16.73 2.25 -10.69
N GLU A 126 17.87 2.13 -10.00
CA GLU A 126 18.06 2.60 -8.62
C GLU A 126 17.85 4.11 -8.47
N LYS A 127 18.30 4.91 -9.45
CA LYS A 127 18.25 6.39 -9.39
C LYS A 127 16.80 6.88 -9.41
N SER A 128 15.95 6.29 -10.25
CA SER A 128 14.52 6.63 -10.31
C SER A 128 13.77 6.19 -9.05
N LYS A 129 14.06 4.99 -8.51
CA LYS A 129 13.51 4.54 -7.23
C LYS A 129 13.89 5.47 -6.08
N ARG A 130 15.18 5.83 -5.97
CA ARG A 130 15.68 6.75 -4.93
C ARG A 130 15.07 8.15 -5.07
N ARG A 131 14.85 8.64 -6.29
CA ARG A 131 14.16 9.92 -6.52
C ARG A 131 12.74 9.90 -5.97
N LEU A 132 11.96 8.86 -6.27
CA LEU A 132 10.60 8.70 -5.75
C LEU A 132 10.60 8.68 -4.22
N LEU A 133 11.50 7.92 -3.59
CA LEU A 133 11.62 7.86 -2.13
C LEU A 133 11.90 9.23 -1.51
N VAL A 134 12.92 9.94 -2.02
CA VAL A 134 13.31 11.25 -1.48
C VAL A 134 12.20 12.27 -1.66
N THR A 135 11.53 12.30 -2.83
CA THR A 135 10.41 13.22 -3.05
C THR A 135 9.23 12.92 -2.12
N PHE A 136 8.89 11.64 -1.93
CA PHE A 136 7.82 11.24 -1.01
C PHE A 136 8.14 11.59 0.45
N ILE A 137 9.38 11.35 0.90
CA ILE A 137 9.85 11.72 2.24
C ILE A 137 9.79 13.24 2.42
N ALA A 138 10.33 14.01 1.47
CA ALA A 138 10.34 15.47 1.54
C ALA A 138 8.91 16.04 1.60
N ALA A 139 7.99 15.53 0.77
CA ALA A 139 6.58 15.92 0.81
C ALA A 139 5.94 15.58 2.16
N SER A 140 6.23 14.41 2.72
CA SER A 140 5.70 13.98 4.03
C SER A 140 6.24 14.83 5.18
N VAL A 141 7.54 15.18 5.14
CA VAL A 141 8.16 16.08 6.12
C VAL A 141 7.54 17.47 6.04
N ALA A 142 7.35 18.01 4.84
CA ALA A 142 6.68 19.31 4.66
C ALA A 142 5.25 19.28 5.24
N CYS A 143 4.49 18.21 5.01
CA CYS A 143 3.17 18.03 5.63
C CYS A 143 3.25 17.97 7.16
N ALA A 144 4.23 17.25 7.71
CA ALA A 144 4.41 17.13 9.16
C ALA A 144 4.77 18.47 9.81
N ILE A 145 5.62 19.29 9.17
CA ILE A 145 5.94 20.64 9.63
C ILE A 145 4.68 21.51 9.66
N VAL A 146 3.91 21.51 8.57
CA VAL A 146 2.64 22.26 8.50
C VAL A 146 1.65 21.74 9.54
N SER A 147 1.59 20.43 9.74
CA SER A 147 0.74 19.77 10.74
C SER A 147 1.05 20.25 12.16
N PHE A 148 2.32 20.29 12.55
CA PHE A 148 2.73 20.83 13.85
C PHE A 148 2.43 22.32 13.97
N ALA A 149 2.75 23.11 12.94
CA ALA A 149 2.49 24.54 12.95
C ALA A 149 1.01 24.85 13.19
N LEU A 150 0.12 24.13 12.51
CA LEU A 150 -1.33 24.27 12.67
C LEU A 150 -1.83 23.77 14.01
N PHE A 151 -1.28 22.67 14.50
CA PHE A 151 -1.62 22.12 15.81
C PHE A 151 -1.30 23.12 16.93
N PHE A 152 -0.09 23.65 16.96
CA PHE A 152 0.30 24.66 17.95
C PHE A 152 -0.42 25.99 17.76
N ALA A 153 -0.75 26.37 16.53
CA ALA A 153 -1.57 27.54 16.24
C ALA A 153 -3.06 27.34 16.57
N HIS A 154 -3.49 26.14 16.96
CA HIS A 154 -4.90 25.79 17.19
C HIS A 154 -5.80 26.11 15.98
N ARG A 155 -5.26 26.00 14.77
CA ARG A 155 -5.97 26.29 13.52
C ARG A 155 -6.21 25.02 12.71
N PRO A 156 -7.46 24.59 12.52
CA PRO A 156 -7.75 23.50 11.59
C PRO A 156 -7.59 23.96 10.14
N ILE A 157 -7.19 23.03 9.27
CA ILE A 157 -7.29 23.20 7.81
C ILE A 157 -8.65 22.64 7.38
N TYR A 158 -9.48 23.47 6.73
CA TYR A 158 -10.83 23.08 6.28
C TYR A 158 -11.64 22.43 7.42
N HIS A 159 -12.37 21.33 7.13
CA HIS A 159 -13.12 20.53 8.10
C HIS A 159 -12.29 19.38 8.70
N TYR A 160 -10.96 19.44 8.64
CA TYR A 160 -10.12 18.40 9.22
C TYR A 160 -9.89 18.61 10.71
N GLU A 161 -9.63 17.51 11.42
CA GLU A 161 -9.20 17.55 12.82
C GLU A 161 -7.89 18.35 12.96
N LEU A 162 -7.65 18.91 14.14
CA LEU A 162 -6.47 19.73 14.41
C LEU A 162 -5.17 18.97 14.11
N GLY A 163 -4.26 19.59 13.36
CA GLY A 163 -3.01 18.98 12.94
C GLY A 163 -3.13 17.94 11.83
N ILE A 164 -4.32 17.74 11.23
CA ILE A 164 -4.46 16.88 10.05
C ILE A 164 -4.30 17.72 8.78
N THR A 165 -3.27 17.40 8.01
CA THR A 165 -2.88 18.07 6.75
C THR A 165 -3.10 17.20 5.53
N VAL A 166 -3.18 15.88 5.73
CA VAL A 166 -3.24 14.90 4.64
C VAL A 166 -4.58 14.18 4.69
N ARG A 167 -5.59 14.70 3.96
CA ARG A 167 -6.93 14.10 3.75
C ARG A 167 -7.76 13.77 5.00
N ASN A 168 -7.27 12.89 5.85
CA ASN A 168 -7.86 12.43 7.10
C ASN A 168 -6.77 11.81 7.99
N HIS A 169 -7.06 11.62 9.27
CA HIS A 169 -6.11 11.08 10.24
C HIS A 169 -5.57 9.68 9.87
N ALA A 170 -6.35 8.82 9.20
CA ALA A 170 -5.89 7.48 8.84
C ALA A 170 -4.86 7.54 7.71
N THR A 171 -5.16 8.26 6.63
CA THR A 171 -4.24 8.46 5.50
C THR A 171 -2.95 9.14 5.96
N GLN A 172 -3.05 10.20 6.77
CA GLN A 172 -1.88 10.90 7.32
C GLN A 172 -0.97 9.94 8.08
N GLY A 173 -1.52 9.18 9.04
CA GLY A 173 -0.74 8.25 9.86
C GLY A 173 -0.08 7.14 9.06
N LEU A 174 -0.79 6.59 8.05
CA LEU A 174 -0.25 5.60 7.13
C LEU A 174 0.95 6.16 6.35
N LEU A 175 0.79 7.31 5.69
CA LEU A 175 1.85 7.89 4.85
C LEU A 175 3.06 8.35 5.68
N PHE A 176 2.84 8.94 6.85
CA PHE A 176 3.93 9.35 7.74
C PHE A 176 4.69 8.15 8.30
N SER A 177 4.00 7.05 8.63
CA SER A 177 4.65 5.80 9.03
C SER A 177 5.51 5.22 7.91
N VAL A 178 5.03 5.22 6.67
CA VAL A 178 5.81 4.77 5.51
C VAL A 178 7.00 5.68 5.24
N ALA A 179 6.84 7.00 5.35
CA ALA A 179 7.91 7.96 5.15
C ALA A 179 8.99 7.88 6.24
N ALA A 180 8.60 7.65 7.49
CA ALA A 180 9.53 7.39 8.59
C ALA A 180 10.31 6.09 8.34
N PHE A 181 9.63 5.01 7.98
CA PHE A 181 10.26 3.74 7.63
C PHE A 181 11.23 3.88 6.44
N ALA A 182 10.81 4.56 5.38
CA ALA A 182 11.66 4.81 4.22
C ALA A 182 12.90 5.65 4.58
N SER A 183 12.73 6.68 5.43
CA SER A 183 13.84 7.50 5.94
C SER A 183 14.83 6.65 6.74
N ALA A 184 14.34 5.77 7.62
CA ALA A 184 15.17 4.87 8.43
C ALA A 184 15.94 3.85 7.59
N ILE A 185 15.32 3.32 6.53
CA ILE A 185 15.99 2.41 5.59
C ILE A 185 17.05 3.14 4.77
N LEU A 186 16.77 4.34 4.25
CA LEU A 186 17.77 5.15 3.54
C LEU A 186 18.93 5.56 4.44
N LEU A 187 18.65 5.91 5.71
CA LEU A 187 19.67 6.25 6.70
C LEU A 187 20.62 5.07 6.94
N ARG A 188 20.05 3.88 7.13
CA ARG A 188 20.80 2.63 7.27
C ARG A 188 21.65 2.33 6.03
N ASP A 189 21.11 2.52 4.83
CA ASP A 189 21.85 2.31 3.59
C ASP A 189 23.02 3.28 3.45
N GLU A 190 22.84 4.55 3.84
CA GLU A 190 23.90 5.56 3.84
C GLU A 190 25.01 5.26 4.87
N PHE A 191 24.70 4.60 6.00
CA PHE A 191 25.72 4.14 6.94
C PHE A 191 26.52 2.93 6.42
N ARG A 192 25.93 2.12 5.53
CA ARG A 192 26.62 0.97 4.91
C ARG A 192 27.52 1.37 3.75
N ARG A 193 27.16 2.43 3.02
CA ARG A 193 28.00 2.96 1.95
C ARG A 193 29.15 3.72 2.61
N GLU A 194 30.36 3.15 2.61
CA GLU A 194 31.63 3.74 3.09
C GLU A 194 32.12 4.92 2.23
N THR A 195 31.20 5.72 1.71
CA THR A 195 31.51 6.93 0.92
C THR A 195 31.53 8.17 1.82
N SER A 196 32.21 9.24 1.36
CA SER A 196 32.44 10.50 2.09
C SER A 196 31.30 10.94 3.04
N PRO A 197 31.63 11.53 4.20
CA PRO A 197 30.68 11.80 5.27
C PRO A 197 29.62 12.83 4.88
N ARG A 198 28.47 12.35 4.36
CA ARG A 198 27.26 13.15 4.16
C ARG A 198 26.50 13.35 5.47
N HIS A 199 27.17 13.92 6.47
CA HIS A 199 26.64 14.12 7.82
C HIS A 199 25.33 14.91 7.82
N VAL A 200 25.21 15.97 7.00
CA VAL A 200 23.97 16.76 6.85
C VAL A 200 22.81 15.90 6.34
N TRP A 201 23.04 15.06 5.33
CA TRP A 201 21.99 14.19 4.78
C TRP A 201 21.54 13.11 5.77
N ARG A 202 22.50 12.52 6.51
CA ARG A 202 22.19 11.56 7.58
C ARG A 202 21.39 12.22 8.71
N ALA A 203 21.76 13.43 9.11
CA ALA A 203 21.02 14.22 10.09
C ALA A 203 19.60 14.53 9.59
N ALA A 204 19.45 14.96 8.34
CA ALA A 204 18.14 15.23 7.75
C ALA A 204 17.23 13.99 7.75
N LEU A 205 17.76 12.82 7.40
CA LEU A 205 17.01 11.56 7.46
C LEU A 205 16.66 11.12 8.89
N TYR A 206 17.56 11.36 9.86
CA TYR A 206 17.27 11.08 11.26
C TYR A 206 16.16 12.00 11.80
N VAL A 207 16.28 13.31 11.54
CA VAL A 207 15.27 14.31 11.91
C VAL A 207 13.93 13.99 11.26
N SER A 208 13.91 13.55 9.99
CA SER A 208 12.65 13.16 9.33
C SER A 208 12.00 11.95 9.98
N VAL A 209 12.77 10.92 10.40
CA VAL A 209 12.23 9.79 11.17
C VAL A 209 11.58 10.28 12.46
N VAL A 210 12.30 11.06 13.26
CA VAL A 210 11.80 11.55 14.56
C VAL A 210 10.54 12.41 14.37
N LEU A 211 10.59 13.39 13.47
CA LEU A 211 9.48 14.31 13.20
C LEU A 211 8.21 13.55 12.81
N LEU A 212 8.32 12.61 11.88
CA LEU A 212 7.18 11.86 11.35
C LEU A 212 6.58 10.90 12.39
N LEU A 213 7.42 10.24 13.20
CA LEU A 213 6.96 9.36 14.28
C LEU A 213 6.29 10.15 15.41
N VAL A 214 6.88 11.26 15.85
CA VAL A 214 6.28 12.14 16.86
C VAL A 214 4.94 12.68 16.38
N ASN A 215 4.84 13.10 15.11
CA ASN A 215 3.57 13.54 14.56
C ASN A 215 2.52 12.42 14.55
N THR A 216 2.94 11.21 14.14
CA THR A 216 2.05 10.05 14.12
C THR A 216 1.54 9.74 15.52
N ILE A 217 2.40 9.75 16.55
CA ILE A 217 2.07 9.37 17.94
C ILE A 217 1.22 10.43 18.64
N PHE A 218 1.57 11.72 18.51
CA PHE A 218 0.99 12.78 19.35
C PHE A 218 -0.09 13.61 18.64
N ILE A 219 -0.09 13.67 17.32
CA ILE A 219 -1.03 14.51 16.55
C ILE A 219 -2.08 13.66 15.85
N THR A 220 -1.64 12.60 15.18
CA THR A 220 -2.53 11.80 14.35
C THR A 220 -3.38 10.88 15.22
N SER A 221 -4.70 10.98 15.10
CA SER A 221 -5.67 10.23 15.91
C SER A 221 -6.08 8.87 15.32
N GLY A 222 -5.42 8.42 14.25
CA GLY A 222 -5.81 7.27 13.44
C GLY A 222 -5.17 5.94 13.86
N ARG A 223 -5.99 4.97 14.29
CA ARG A 223 -5.56 3.60 14.67
C ARG A 223 -4.78 2.87 13.56
N SER A 224 -5.15 3.04 12.29
CA SER A 224 -4.43 2.45 11.16
C SER A 224 -3.00 2.98 11.04
N GLY A 225 -2.77 4.24 11.41
CA GLY A 225 -1.43 4.84 11.45
C GLY A 225 -0.55 4.17 12.50
N TYR A 226 -1.06 3.99 13.73
CA TYR A 226 -0.34 3.27 14.78
C TYR A 226 -0.01 1.83 14.39
N LEU A 227 -0.98 1.11 13.81
CA LEU A 227 -0.76 -0.26 13.35
C LEU A 227 0.29 -0.33 12.23
N ALA A 228 0.23 0.57 11.26
CA ALA A 228 1.23 0.66 10.21
C ALA A 228 2.62 0.95 10.78
N MET A 229 2.73 1.90 11.73
CA MET A 229 3.97 2.21 12.44
C MET A 229 4.54 0.97 13.15
N MET A 230 3.72 0.23 13.89
CA MET A 230 4.16 -1.00 14.59
C MET A 230 4.68 -2.06 13.62
N VAL A 231 3.95 -2.31 12.53
CA VAL A 231 4.33 -3.33 11.53
C VAL A 231 5.63 -2.91 10.83
N LEU A 232 5.76 -1.65 10.43
CA LEU A 232 6.95 -1.15 9.74
C LEU A 232 8.18 -1.10 10.67
N LEU A 233 8.00 -0.74 11.94
CA LEU A 233 9.05 -0.85 12.96
C LEU A 233 9.49 -2.31 13.11
N THR A 234 8.55 -3.24 13.23
CA THR A 234 8.83 -4.67 13.32
C THR A 234 9.62 -5.15 12.11
N VAL A 235 9.22 -4.78 10.89
CA VAL A 235 9.96 -5.11 9.66
C VAL A 235 11.35 -4.48 9.66
N TYR A 236 11.49 -3.23 10.08
CA TYR A 236 12.79 -2.56 10.18
C TYR A 236 13.74 -3.32 11.11
N LEU A 237 13.29 -3.64 12.33
CA LEU A 237 14.06 -4.37 13.34
C LEU A 237 14.40 -5.79 12.87
N LEU A 238 13.42 -6.49 12.29
CA LEU A 238 13.61 -7.82 11.72
C LEU A 238 14.62 -7.82 10.58
N THR A 239 14.78 -6.74 9.83
CA THR A 239 15.69 -6.71 8.68
C THR A 239 17.06 -6.15 9.01
N LEU A 240 17.36 -5.80 10.27
CA LEU A 240 18.64 -5.22 10.67
C LEU A 240 19.85 -6.11 10.26
N PRO A 241 20.98 -5.50 9.84
CA PRO A 241 22.19 -6.23 9.48
C PRO A 241 22.70 -7.03 10.68
N GLY A 242 23.25 -8.22 10.46
CA GLY A 242 23.94 -8.98 11.52
C GLY A 242 23.03 -9.78 12.45
N LEU A 243 21.69 -9.73 12.28
CA LEU A 243 20.73 -10.58 13.02
C LEU A 243 20.15 -11.72 12.16
N GLY A 244 20.77 -12.00 11.00
CA GLY A 244 20.22 -12.90 9.97
C GLY A 244 20.66 -14.36 10.06
N SER A 245 21.65 -14.71 10.88
CA SER A 245 22.04 -16.12 11.07
C SER A 245 21.07 -16.82 12.02
N HIS A 246 20.79 -18.11 11.79
CA HIS A 246 19.92 -18.91 12.66
C HIS A 246 20.38 -18.89 14.13
N ALA A 247 21.69 -18.77 14.37
CA ALA A 247 22.27 -18.63 15.70
C ALA A 247 21.90 -17.32 16.44
N LEU A 248 21.50 -16.26 15.72
CA LEU A 248 21.14 -14.96 16.29
C LEU A 248 19.63 -14.71 16.31
N ALA A 249 18.83 -15.73 15.97
CA ALA A 249 17.37 -15.70 16.05
C ALA A 249 16.81 -15.25 17.42
N PRO A 250 17.30 -15.74 18.58
CA PRO A 250 16.77 -15.29 19.88
C PRO A 250 17.08 -13.82 20.15
N ARG A 251 18.29 -13.34 19.81
CA ARG A 251 18.66 -11.92 19.95
C ARG A 251 17.76 -11.02 19.09
N ARG A 252 17.41 -11.46 17.88
CA ARG A 252 16.49 -10.74 17.00
C ARG A 252 15.09 -10.62 17.59
N LEU A 253 14.58 -11.69 18.21
CA LEU A 253 13.28 -11.66 18.89
C LEU A 253 13.29 -10.71 20.09
N VAL A 254 14.37 -10.68 20.87
CA VAL A 254 14.52 -9.74 21.99
C VAL A 254 14.53 -8.29 21.49
N VAL A 255 15.30 -7.96 20.45
CA VAL A 255 15.34 -6.60 19.87
C VAL A 255 13.96 -6.17 19.37
N VAL A 256 13.24 -7.07 18.69
CA VAL A 256 11.87 -6.80 18.24
C VAL A 256 10.94 -6.60 19.43
N ALA A 257 10.98 -7.48 20.43
CA ALA A 257 10.13 -7.38 21.62
C ALA A 257 10.36 -6.08 22.38
N VAL A 258 11.61 -5.69 22.60
CA VAL A 258 11.98 -4.42 23.25
C VAL A 258 11.55 -3.23 22.40
N GLY A 259 11.79 -3.25 21.09
CA GLY A 259 11.38 -2.16 20.20
C GLY A 259 9.87 -1.97 20.14
N VAL A 260 9.11 -3.07 20.08
CA VAL A 260 7.64 -3.05 20.15
C VAL A 260 7.20 -2.54 21.52
N ALA A 261 7.79 -3.00 22.63
CA ALA A 261 7.45 -2.53 23.97
C ALA A 261 7.66 -1.02 24.14
N ILE A 262 8.78 -0.47 23.65
CA ILE A 262 9.06 0.98 23.67
C ILE A 262 8.01 1.74 22.85
N ALA A 263 7.69 1.25 21.66
CA ALA A 263 6.74 1.91 20.78
C ALA A 263 5.31 1.86 21.35
N THR A 264 4.93 0.75 21.99
CA THR A 264 3.69 0.62 22.75
C THR A 264 3.66 1.58 23.94
N ALA A 265 4.73 1.67 24.74
CA ALA A 265 4.82 2.61 25.85
C ALA A 265 4.66 4.07 25.38
N ALA A 266 5.30 4.45 24.25
CA ALA A 266 5.15 5.77 23.66
C ALA A 266 3.70 6.08 23.24
N LEU A 267 2.96 5.11 22.72
CA LEU A 267 1.54 5.26 22.42
C LEU A 267 0.71 5.47 23.70
N PHE A 268 1.00 4.76 24.79
CA PHE A 268 0.30 4.96 26.07
C PHE A 268 0.62 6.30 26.74
N MET A 269 1.79 6.89 26.48
CA MET A 269 2.15 8.23 26.95
C MET A 269 1.45 9.35 26.19
N SER A 270 0.97 9.11 24.96
CA SER A 270 0.25 10.11 24.17
C SER A 270 -1.22 10.16 24.61
N PRO A 271 -1.73 11.31 25.10
CA PRO A 271 -3.13 11.44 25.51
C PRO A 271 -4.09 11.13 24.35
N VAL A 272 -3.74 11.57 23.13
CA VAL A 272 -4.52 11.34 21.91
C VAL A 272 -4.60 9.85 21.58
N ALA A 273 -3.47 9.15 21.62
CA ALA A 273 -3.44 7.72 21.30
C ALA A 273 -4.14 6.90 22.40
N ARG A 274 -3.88 7.22 23.67
CA ARG A 274 -4.54 6.59 24.82
C ARG A 274 -6.05 6.74 24.75
N GLU A 275 -6.55 7.96 24.57
CA GLU A 275 -7.99 8.21 24.47
C GLU A 275 -8.62 7.43 23.30
N ARG A 276 -7.94 7.35 22.15
CA ARG A 276 -8.43 6.60 20.99
C ARG A 276 -8.41 5.08 21.21
N ILE A 277 -7.42 4.55 21.92
CA ILE A 277 -7.34 3.13 22.28
C ILE A 277 -8.41 2.80 23.33
N ASP A 278 -8.50 3.58 24.41
CA ASP A 278 -9.45 3.40 25.51
C ASP A 278 -10.90 3.50 25.01
N ARG A 279 -11.23 4.51 24.19
CA ARG A 279 -12.54 4.60 23.52
C ARG A 279 -12.82 3.36 22.66
N GLY A 280 -11.80 2.79 22.02
CA GLY A 280 -11.93 1.56 21.25
C GLY A 280 -12.26 0.36 22.14
N LEU A 281 -11.52 0.17 23.23
CA LEU A 281 -11.75 -0.94 24.17
C LEU A 281 -13.13 -0.82 24.82
N HIS A 282 -13.47 0.35 25.35
CA HIS A 282 -14.79 0.59 25.95
C HIS A 282 -15.94 0.32 24.96
N GLN A 283 -15.82 0.78 23.71
CA GLN A 283 -16.84 0.51 22.69
C GLN A 283 -16.95 -0.97 22.30
N ALA A 284 -15.88 -1.75 22.43
CA ALA A 284 -15.92 -3.19 22.20
C ALA A 284 -16.65 -3.92 23.34
N ASP A 285 -16.39 -3.52 24.59
CA ASP A 285 -16.97 -4.17 25.78
C ASP A 285 -18.45 -3.81 26.02
N THR A 286 -18.83 -2.57 25.73
CA THR A 286 -20.21 -2.09 25.99
C THR A 286 -21.15 -2.20 24.80
N TYR A 287 -20.68 -2.62 23.63
CA TYR A 287 -21.47 -2.65 22.39
C TYR A 287 -22.83 -3.36 22.53
N GLN A 288 -22.90 -4.45 23.31
CA GLN A 288 -24.15 -5.20 23.49
C GLN A 288 -25.12 -4.55 24.49
N ASN A 289 -24.60 -3.71 25.39
CA ASN A 289 -25.34 -3.20 26.56
C ASN A 289 -25.82 -1.75 26.39
N THR A 290 -25.31 -1.02 25.40
CA THR A 290 -25.76 0.34 25.07
C THR A 290 -26.66 0.35 23.84
N ASN A 291 -27.83 0.98 23.96
CA ASN A 291 -28.73 1.26 22.83
C ASN A 291 -28.17 2.33 21.86
N GLN A 292 -26.91 2.77 22.05
CA GLN A 292 -26.24 3.79 21.25
C GLN A 292 -25.29 3.16 20.23
N LEU A 293 -25.36 3.61 18.98
CA LEU A 293 -24.50 3.18 17.87
C LEU A 293 -23.03 3.54 18.15
N THR A 294 -22.17 2.53 18.39
CA THR A 294 -20.72 2.73 18.51
C THR A 294 -19.98 2.34 17.23
N SER A 295 -18.77 2.91 17.03
CA SER A 295 -17.96 2.64 15.84
C SER A 295 -17.45 1.20 15.73
N ILE A 296 -17.33 0.50 16.86
CA ILE A 296 -16.95 -0.92 16.90
C ILE A 296 -18.18 -1.81 16.81
N GLY A 297 -19.27 -1.41 17.45
CA GLY A 297 -20.51 -2.15 17.39
C GLY A 297 -21.03 -2.33 15.97
N ILE A 298 -21.04 -1.24 15.20
CA ILE A 298 -21.45 -1.29 13.79
C ILE A 298 -20.51 -2.17 12.94
N ARG A 299 -19.20 -2.20 13.25
CA ARG A 299 -18.24 -3.06 12.55
C ARG A 299 -18.49 -4.54 12.85
N ILE A 300 -18.93 -4.88 14.06
CA ILE A 300 -19.31 -6.25 14.41
C ILE A 300 -20.55 -6.67 13.61
N VAL A 301 -21.55 -5.79 13.43
CA VAL A 301 -22.70 -6.06 12.52
C VAL A 301 -22.23 -6.28 11.10
N PHE A 302 -21.38 -5.39 10.61
CA PHE A 302 -20.86 -5.46 9.25
C PHE A 302 -20.14 -6.80 9.04
N LEU A 303 -19.32 -7.22 10.02
CA LEU A 303 -18.66 -8.52 10.02
C LEU A 303 -19.67 -9.68 9.98
N LYS A 304 -20.65 -9.71 10.89
CA LYS A 304 -21.65 -10.78 10.98
C LYS A 304 -22.44 -10.94 9.68
N ASN A 305 -22.96 -9.83 9.15
CA ASN A 305 -23.75 -9.84 7.92
C ASN A 305 -22.88 -10.17 6.69
N THR A 306 -21.63 -9.71 6.64
CA THR A 306 -20.70 -10.08 5.56
C THR A 306 -20.38 -11.58 5.58
N LEU A 307 -20.19 -12.16 6.77
CA LEU A 307 -20.00 -13.61 6.91
C LEU A 307 -21.25 -14.39 6.49
N ALA A 308 -22.46 -13.86 6.72
CA ALA A 308 -23.70 -14.46 6.23
C ALA A 308 -23.73 -14.47 4.68
N VAL A 309 -23.40 -13.36 4.03
CA VAL A 309 -23.26 -13.30 2.56
C VAL A 309 -22.22 -14.32 2.04
N ILE A 310 -21.08 -14.43 2.72
CA ILE A 310 -20.03 -15.39 2.35
C ILE A 310 -20.52 -16.83 2.48
N ARG A 311 -21.30 -17.16 3.52
CA ARG A 311 -21.87 -18.52 3.69
C ARG A 311 -22.86 -18.88 2.59
N GLU A 312 -23.62 -17.91 2.09
CA GLU A 312 -24.55 -18.11 0.97
C GLU A 312 -23.81 -18.29 -0.36
N HIS A 313 -22.69 -17.59 -0.56
CA HIS A 313 -21.95 -17.59 -1.83
C HIS A 313 -20.43 -17.79 -1.67
N PRO A 314 -19.97 -18.92 -1.11
CA PRO A 314 -18.57 -19.06 -0.68
C PRO A 314 -17.54 -19.14 -1.81
N TRP A 315 -17.90 -19.75 -2.95
CA TRP A 315 -16.96 -20.07 -4.03
C TRP A 315 -16.77 -18.96 -5.04
N PHE A 316 -17.88 -18.38 -5.52
CA PHE A 316 -17.90 -17.33 -6.54
C PHE A 316 -18.32 -15.96 -6.01
N GLY A 317 -18.83 -15.87 -4.77
CA GLY A 317 -19.34 -14.62 -4.24
C GLY A 317 -20.57 -14.13 -4.98
N VAL A 318 -20.97 -12.89 -4.70
CA VAL A 318 -22.16 -12.24 -5.27
C VAL A 318 -21.88 -11.46 -6.56
N GLY A 319 -20.63 -11.51 -7.04
CA GLY A 319 -20.13 -10.81 -8.21
C GLY A 319 -19.69 -9.37 -7.93
N THR A 320 -19.03 -8.79 -8.91
CA THR A 320 -18.43 -7.45 -8.85
C THR A 320 -19.50 -6.37 -8.69
N GLY A 321 -19.42 -5.61 -7.60
CA GLY A 321 -20.42 -4.59 -7.25
C GLY A 321 -21.66 -5.18 -6.55
N GLY A 322 -21.77 -6.50 -6.38
CA GLY A 322 -22.93 -7.16 -5.77
C GLY A 322 -23.01 -7.03 -4.25
N PHE A 323 -21.92 -6.63 -3.57
CA PHE A 323 -21.85 -6.62 -2.11
C PHE A 323 -22.97 -5.78 -1.48
N ARG A 324 -23.21 -4.57 -1.99
CA ARG A 324 -24.23 -3.67 -1.42
C ARG A 324 -25.61 -4.32 -1.40
N ILE A 325 -26.00 -4.95 -2.51
CA ILE A 325 -27.32 -5.57 -2.67
C ILE A 325 -27.44 -6.80 -1.79
N ALA A 326 -26.41 -7.65 -1.78
CA ALA A 326 -26.39 -8.82 -0.92
C ALA A 326 -26.44 -8.44 0.57
N TYR A 327 -25.67 -7.43 0.97
CA TYR A 327 -25.68 -6.92 2.33
C TYR A 327 -27.04 -6.30 2.71
N GLN A 328 -27.67 -5.54 1.80
CA GLN A 328 -29.00 -4.98 2.02
C GLN A 328 -30.06 -6.05 2.28
N ARG A 329 -29.97 -7.21 1.61
CA ARG A 329 -30.86 -8.35 1.90
C ARG A 329 -30.67 -8.90 3.31
N GLN A 330 -29.43 -8.93 3.81
CA GLN A 330 -29.12 -9.41 5.16
C GLN A 330 -29.62 -8.49 6.28
N VAL A 331 -29.88 -7.22 5.98
CA VAL A 331 -30.41 -6.25 6.95
C VAL A 331 -31.89 -5.94 6.76
N ALA A 332 -32.52 -6.49 5.71
CA ALA A 332 -33.94 -6.32 5.46
C ALA A 332 -34.76 -6.90 6.63
N GLY A 333 -35.72 -6.12 7.13
CA GLY A 333 -36.57 -6.52 8.27
C GLY A 333 -35.92 -6.37 9.65
N LYS A 334 -34.64 -5.99 9.74
CA LYS A 334 -34.00 -5.63 11.01
C LYS A 334 -34.39 -4.21 11.42
N GLN A 335 -34.27 -3.89 12.70
CA GLN A 335 -34.53 -2.56 13.25
C GLN A 335 -33.29 -1.98 13.93
N GLY A 336 -33.31 -0.66 14.17
CA GLY A 336 -32.21 0.04 14.82
C GLY A 336 -30.91 0.01 14.01
N TRP A 337 -29.78 -0.08 14.70
CA TRP A 337 -28.46 -0.06 14.08
C TRP A 337 -28.10 -1.34 13.31
N GLU A 338 -28.80 -2.44 13.55
CA GLU A 338 -28.62 -3.68 12.77
C GLU A 338 -29.20 -3.59 11.36
N ALA A 339 -30.10 -2.62 11.11
CA ALA A 339 -30.68 -2.33 9.81
C ALA A 339 -29.76 -1.49 8.90
N ILE A 340 -28.64 -0.98 9.42
CA ILE A 340 -27.75 -0.08 8.69
C ILE A 340 -27.05 -0.84 7.56
N GLY A 341 -27.36 -0.45 6.32
CA GLY A 341 -26.67 -0.92 5.13
C GLY A 341 -25.25 -0.38 5.01
N THR A 342 -24.37 -1.11 4.32
CA THR A 342 -23.03 -0.65 3.98
C THR A 342 -22.61 -1.10 2.58
N THR A 343 -21.66 -0.38 1.98
CA THR A 343 -20.95 -0.75 0.75
C THR A 343 -19.51 -1.19 1.01
N ASP A 344 -19.07 -1.12 2.26
CA ASP A 344 -17.73 -1.50 2.70
C ASP A 344 -17.81 -2.12 4.11
N PRO A 345 -17.48 -3.41 4.28
CA PRO A 345 -17.48 -4.05 5.59
C PRO A 345 -16.29 -3.62 6.47
N HIS A 346 -15.46 -2.69 6.00
CA HIS A 346 -14.20 -2.28 6.65
C HIS A 346 -13.27 -3.47 6.90
N ASN A 347 -13.26 -4.43 5.98
CA ASN A 347 -12.28 -5.52 5.93
C ASN A 347 -12.09 -5.89 4.46
N GLN A 348 -10.91 -5.61 3.92
CA GLN A 348 -10.63 -5.79 2.49
C GLN A 348 -10.79 -7.24 2.06
N PHE A 349 -10.35 -8.19 2.88
CA PHE A 349 -10.33 -9.61 2.56
C PHE A 349 -11.73 -10.20 2.56
N LEU A 350 -12.54 -9.85 3.57
CA LEU A 350 -13.94 -10.26 3.62
C LEU A 350 -14.77 -9.62 2.51
N LYS A 351 -14.49 -8.35 2.16
CA LYS A 351 -15.13 -7.70 1.02
C LYS A 351 -14.83 -8.45 -0.29
N ILE A 352 -13.57 -8.78 -0.53
CA ILE A 352 -13.16 -9.54 -1.72
C ILE A 352 -13.77 -10.94 -1.71
N TRP A 353 -13.81 -11.63 -0.57
CA TRP A 353 -14.45 -12.94 -0.47
C TRP A 353 -15.95 -12.86 -0.76
N ALA A 354 -16.66 -11.89 -0.17
CA ALA A 354 -18.09 -11.74 -0.40
C ALA A 354 -18.41 -11.44 -1.88
N GLU A 355 -17.63 -10.60 -2.55
CA GLU A 355 -17.88 -10.25 -3.96
C GLU A 355 -17.36 -11.28 -4.97
N GLN A 356 -16.14 -11.80 -4.77
CA GLN A 356 -15.42 -12.61 -5.76
C GLN A 356 -15.27 -14.08 -5.36
N GLY A 357 -15.78 -14.44 -4.18
CA GLY A 357 -15.68 -15.78 -3.64
C GLY A 357 -14.26 -16.16 -3.20
N LEU A 358 -14.12 -17.41 -2.77
CA LEU A 358 -12.83 -17.95 -2.32
C LEU A 358 -11.79 -17.94 -3.44
N LEU A 359 -12.21 -18.14 -4.70
CA LEU A 359 -11.30 -18.12 -5.85
C LEU A 359 -10.74 -16.71 -6.11
N GLY A 360 -11.58 -15.68 -6.06
CA GLY A 360 -11.12 -14.30 -6.18
C GLY A 360 -10.25 -13.85 -5.00
N LEU A 361 -10.57 -14.29 -3.78
CA LEU A 361 -9.72 -14.08 -2.61
C LEU A 361 -8.35 -14.76 -2.79
N ALA A 362 -8.32 -16.02 -3.25
CA ALA A 362 -7.08 -16.74 -3.51
C ALA A 362 -6.23 -16.04 -4.58
N ALA A 363 -6.85 -15.51 -5.65
CA ALA A 363 -6.15 -14.71 -6.66
C ALA A 363 -5.56 -13.42 -6.06
N PHE A 364 -6.29 -12.74 -5.18
CA PHE A 364 -5.80 -11.55 -4.47
C PHE A 364 -4.63 -11.88 -3.52
N LEU A 365 -4.71 -12.99 -2.79
CA LEU A 365 -3.63 -13.46 -1.93
C LEU A 365 -2.41 -13.92 -2.73
N ALA A 366 -2.61 -14.54 -3.89
CA ALA A 366 -1.53 -14.89 -4.81
C ALA A 366 -0.82 -13.63 -5.35
N PHE A 367 -1.57 -12.57 -5.67
CA PHE A 367 -1.00 -11.25 -5.97
C PHE A 367 -0.12 -10.76 -4.81
N ILE A 368 -0.62 -10.76 -3.57
CA ILE A 368 0.15 -10.31 -2.40
C ILE A 368 1.41 -11.17 -2.22
N ALA A 369 1.29 -12.50 -2.26
CA ALA A 369 2.40 -13.44 -2.10
C ALA A 369 3.49 -13.23 -3.17
N SER A 370 3.08 -13.02 -4.42
CA SER A 370 3.99 -12.80 -5.54
C SER A 370 4.83 -11.52 -5.40
N ALA A 371 4.38 -10.52 -4.64
CA ALA A 371 5.18 -9.34 -4.30
C ALA A 371 6.42 -9.70 -3.47
N PHE A 372 6.32 -10.69 -2.58
CA PHE A 372 7.44 -11.14 -1.75
C PHE A 372 8.43 -12.06 -2.48
N TRP A 373 8.03 -12.62 -3.62
CA TRP A 373 8.89 -13.46 -4.46
C TRP A 373 9.65 -12.67 -5.53
N GLN A 374 9.43 -11.36 -5.65
CA GLN A 374 10.18 -10.50 -6.54
C GLN A 374 11.67 -10.47 -6.15
N ARG A 375 12.54 -10.83 -7.11
CA ARG A 375 14.00 -10.83 -6.94
C ARG A 375 14.59 -9.44 -7.17
N VAL A 376 14.28 -8.51 -6.27
CA VAL A 376 14.87 -7.16 -6.24
C VAL A 376 15.95 -7.06 -5.16
N ASP A 377 16.76 -6.01 -5.24
CA ASP A 377 17.76 -5.68 -4.21
C ASP A 377 17.15 -5.62 -2.80
N ALA A 378 17.94 -6.00 -1.78
CA ALA A 378 17.47 -6.20 -0.42
C ALA A 378 16.84 -4.94 0.20
N THR A 379 17.36 -3.75 -0.11
CA THR A 379 16.83 -2.47 0.39
C THR A 379 15.43 -2.24 -0.15
N TYR A 380 15.24 -2.38 -1.47
CA TYR A 380 13.94 -2.18 -2.10
C TYR A 380 12.95 -3.32 -1.81
N ARG A 381 13.42 -4.55 -1.62
CA ARG A 381 12.59 -5.66 -1.14
C ARG A 381 12.01 -5.36 0.24
N THR A 382 12.82 -4.80 1.13
CA THR A 382 12.39 -4.40 2.49
C THR A 382 11.39 -3.25 2.42
N LEU A 383 11.64 -2.24 1.58
CA LEU A 383 10.72 -1.11 1.37
C LEU A 383 9.38 -1.54 0.78
N GLY A 384 9.38 -2.38 -0.26
CA GLY A 384 8.16 -2.86 -0.91
C GLY A 384 7.40 -3.87 -0.06
N GLY A 385 8.09 -4.89 0.44
CA GLY A 385 7.49 -5.95 1.25
C GLY A 385 7.02 -5.45 2.62
N GLY A 386 7.77 -4.56 3.27
CA GLY A 386 7.38 -4.00 4.57
C GLY A 386 6.10 -3.17 4.47
N VAL A 387 6.00 -2.32 3.46
CA VAL A 387 4.78 -1.52 3.21
C VAL A 387 3.61 -2.41 2.79
N MET A 388 3.85 -3.47 2.02
CA MET A 388 2.83 -4.48 1.72
C MET A 388 2.31 -5.16 2.99
N CYS A 389 3.19 -5.54 3.94
CA CYS A 389 2.78 -6.09 5.23
C CYS A 389 1.90 -5.10 6.03
N ALA A 390 2.31 -3.83 6.08
CA ALA A 390 1.54 -2.79 6.77
C ALA A 390 0.16 -2.58 6.11
N TRP A 391 0.08 -2.61 4.78
CA TRP A 391 -1.18 -2.55 4.05
C TRP A 391 -2.07 -3.76 4.34
N CYS A 392 -1.51 -4.98 4.33
CA CYS A 392 -2.27 -6.18 4.67
C CYS A 392 -2.82 -6.14 6.09
N ALA A 393 -2.01 -5.75 7.07
CA ALA A 393 -2.42 -5.66 8.47
C ALA A 393 -3.53 -4.62 8.67
N THR A 394 -3.36 -3.41 8.12
CA THR A 394 -4.37 -2.36 8.22
C THR A 394 -5.64 -2.68 7.41
N SER A 395 -5.52 -3.48 6.34
CA SER A 395 -6.64 -3.99 5.54
C SER A 395 -7.51 -5.05 6.21
N LEU A 396 -7.12 -5.57 7.37
CA LEU A 396 -8.00 -6.38 8.22
C LEU A 396 -9.11 -5.53 8.88
N PHE A 397 -8.88 -4.22 9.00
CA PHE A 397 -9.76 -3.29 9.71
C PHE A 397 -10.29 -2.14 8.83
N ASN A 398 -9.89 -2.11 7.55
CA ASN A 398 -10.32 -1.17 6.52
C ASN A 398 -10.15 -1.77 5.12
N SER A 399 -10.65 -1.11 4.08
CA SER A 399 -10.50 -1.56 2.69
C SER A 399 -9.44 -0.77 1.92
N HIS A 400 -8.23 -0.65 2.49
CA HIS A 400 -7.16 0.23 1.98
C HIS A 400 -6.63 -0.09 0.57
N PHE A 401 -6.76 -1.31 0.06
CA PHE A 401 -6.45 -1.58 -1.35
C PHE A 401 -7.50 -0.99 -2.30
N SER A 402 -8.70 -0.71 -1.77
CA SER A 402 -9.84 -0.20 -2.52
C SER A 402 -10.15 1.29 -2.33
N THR A 403 -9.56 1.95 -1.33
CA THR A 403 -9.78 3.38 -1.11
C THR A 403 -9.00 4.24 -2.10
N PHE A 404 -9.41 5.50 -2.25
CA PHE A 404 -8.87 6.39 -3.27
C PHE A 404 -7.36 6.64 -3.10
N SER A 405 -6.93 7.02 -1.90
CA SER A 405 -5.54 7.44 -1.64
C SER A 405 -4.63 6.25 -1.36
N GLU A 406 -5.02 5.39 -0.42
CA GLU A 406 -4.20 4.26 0.02
C GLU A 406 -4.05 3.20 -1.08
N GLY A 407 -5.10 2.96 -1.87
CA GLY A 407 -5.06 2.03 -2.98
C GLY A 407 -4.09 2.50 -4.07
N ARG A 408 -4.16 3.77 -4.48
CA ARG A 408 -3.19 4.33 -5.44
C ARG A 408 -1.77 4.29 -4.90
N PHE A 409 -1.60 4.68 -3.64
CA PHE A 409 -0.30 4.69 -3.00
C PHE A 409 0.36 3.31 -3.06
N ILE A 410 -0.32 2.24 -2.63
CA ILE A 410 0.30 0.91 -2.56
C ILE A 410 0.66 0.37 -3.95
N PHE A 411 -0.18 0.58 -4.97
CA PHE A 411 0.11 0.10 -6.32
C PHE A 411 1.28 0.86 -6.95
N ILE A 412 1.37 2.19 -6.77
CA ILE A 412 2.53 2.98 -7.20
C ILE A 412 3.79 2.56 -6.42
N TRP A 413 3.69 2.43 -5.10
CA TRP A 413 4.81 2.11 -4.21
C TRP A 413 5.41 0.74 -4.51
N CYS A 414 4.57 -0.31 -4.56
CA CYS A 414 5.01 -1.65 -4.92
C CYS A 414 5.52 -1.69 -6.36
N GLY A 415 4.83 -1.02 -7.29
CA GLY A 415 5.28 -0.88 -8.67
C GLY A 415 6.67 -0.24 -8.78
N ALA A 416 7.02 0.71 -7.91
CA ALA A 416 8.33 1.34 -7.90
C ALA A 416 9.39 0.52 -7.17
N MET A 417 9.13 0.10 -5.94
CA MET A 417 10.11 -0.58 -5.09
C MET A 417 10.41 -1.99 -5.60
N LEU A 418 9.39 -2.74 -5.99
CA LEU A 418 9.50 -4.14 -6.40
C LEU A 418 9.65 -4.34 -7.91
N ALA A 419 9.85 -3.26 -8.68
CA ALA A 419 10.17 -3.36 -10.11
C ALA A 419 11.48 -4.12 -10.34
N LEU A 420 11.42 -5.13 -11.22
CA LEU A 420 12.62 -5.78 -11.75
C LEU A 420 13.30 -4.89 -12.81
N PRO A 421 14.64 -4.88 -12.89
CA PRO A 421 15.34 -4.19 -13.96
C PRO A 421 15.09 -4.87 -15.30
N PHE A 422 14.75 -4.11 -16.35
CA PHE A 422 14.55 -4.65 -17.70
C PHE A 422 15.87 -4.95 -18.43
N PHE A 423 16.93 -4.25 -18.05
CA PHE A 423 18.25 -4.41 -18.63
C PHE A 423 19.15 -5.02 -17.55
N ARG A 424 19.69 -6.22 -17.79
CA ARG A 424 20.81 -6.69 -16.99
C ARG A 424 21.93 -5.68 -17.19
N ARG A 425 22.44 -5.10 -16.10
CA ARG A 425 23.84 -4.69 -16.11
C ARG A 425 24.60 -6.00 -16.28
N ASP A 426 25.26 -6.19 -17.41
CA ASP A 426 26.35 -7.15 -17.43
C ASP A 426 27.22 -6.77 -16.24
N LYS A 427 27.42 -7.73 -15.33
CA LYS A 427 28.50 -7.60 -14.36
C LYS A 427 29.71 -7.29 -15.22
N ALA A 428 30.32 -6.11 -15.04
CA ALA A 428 31.61 -5.85 -15.63
C ALA A 428 32.49 -7.05 -15.24
N ASN A 429 32.85 -7.86 -16.23
CA ASN A 429 33.87 -8.87 -16.06
C ASN A 429 35.16 -8.11 -15.82
N GLY A 430 35.84 -8.39 -14.72
CA GLY A 430 37.15 -7.82 -14.36
C GLY A 430 37.06 -6.91 -13.16
#